data_AF-A0A3S0FE75-F1
#
_entry.id   AF-A0A3S0FE75-F1
#
_cell.length_a   1.000
_cell.length_b   1.000
_cell.length_c   1.000
_cell.angle_alpha   90.00
_cell.angle_beta   90.00
_cell.angle_gamma   90.00
#
_symmetry.space_group_name_H-M   'P 1'
#
loop_
_entity.id
_entity.type
_entity.pdbx_description
1 polymer ?
#
loop_
_entity_poly.entity_id
_entity_poly.type
_entity_poly.pdbx_seq_one_letter_code
_entity_poly.pdbx_strand_id
1 'polypeptide(L)'
;MFAFSTIRLRTKAACFEIEVRENRRACTTDHARRVHDALLVKLKEMAAGLDEIMKYEMRLIEAHRLGQDVEFDLDFVKFFFGLNWFGVPIPIMDAAEPVSSDELEGLKEIIERIEREICVIFTIA
;
A
#
# COMPACT_ATOMS: atom_id res chain seq x y z
N MET A 1 4.65 -19.44 4.21
CA MET A 1 3.96 -18.73 3.12
C MET A 1 2.93 -17.80 3.74
N PHE A 2 3.09 -16.47 3.64
CA PHE A 2 2.03 -15.55 4.04
C PHE A 2 0.79 -15.88 3.20
N ALA A 3 -0.38 -16.03 3.84
CA ALA A 3 -1.63 -16.16 3.10
C ALA A 3 -1.95 -14.80 2.44
N PHE A 4 -1.41 -14.58 1.24
CA PHE A 4 -1.66 -13.38 0.46
C PHE A 4 -3.14 -13.37 0.03
N SER A 5 -3.89 -12.40 0.55
CA SER A 5 -5.28 -12.16 0.19
C SER A 5 -5.39 -10.75 -0.36
N THR A 6 -5.57 -10.64 -1.67
CA THR A 6 -5.69 -9.36 -2.39
C THR A 6 -6.80 -8.50 -1.79
N ILE A 7 -7.97 -9.10 -1.50
CA ILE A 7 -9.10 -8.41 -0.86
C ILE A 7 -8.72 -7.87 0.52
N ARG A 8 -8.10 -8.69 1.38
CA ARG A 8 -7.72 -8.26 2.73
C ARG A 8 -6.71 -7.10 2.67
N LEU A 9 -5.72 -7.23 1.78
CA LEU A 9 -4.70 -6.23 1.57
C LEU A 9 -5.28 -4.91 1.05
N ARG A 10 -6.23 -5.00 0.11
CA ARG A 10 -6.96 -3.86 -0.45
C ARG A 10 -7.79 -3.13 0.59
N THR A 11 -8.49 -3.87 1.44
CA THR A 11 -9.26 -3.31 2.56
C THR A 11 -8.35 -2.58 3.54
N LYS A 12 -7.20 -3.17 3.90
CA LYS A 12 -6.24 -2.51 4.80
C LYS A 12 -5.65 -1.23 4.17
N ALA A 13 -5.27 -1.27 2.90
CA ALA A 13 -4.80 -0.08 2.19
C ALA A 13 -5.86 1.05 2.23
N ALA A 14 -7.14 0.72 2.04
CA ALA A 14 -8.23 1.69 2.14
C ALA A 14 -8.40 2.26 3.57
N CYS A 15 -8.25 1.44 4.61
CA CYS A 15 -8.25 1.91 6.00
C CYS A 15 -7.11 2.90 6.25
N PHE A 16 -5.89 2.57 5.82
CA PHE A 16 -4.75 3.48 5.96
C PHE A 16 -4.94 4.78 5.17
N GLU A 17 -5.54 4.75 3.98
CA GLU A 17 -5.87 5.99 3.26
C GLU A 17 -6.77 6.92 4.08
N ILE A 18 -7.74 6.37 4.80
CA ILE A 18 -8.63 7.16 5.67
C ILE A 18 -7.83 7.74 6.84
N GLU A 19 -7.02 6.92 7.51
CA GLU A 19 -6.20 7.36 8.64
C GLU A 19 -5.21 8.47 8.24
N VAL A 20 -4.53 8.33 7.10
CA VAL A 20 -3.61 9.35 6.58
C VAL A 20 -4.37 10.64 6.24
N ARG A 21 -5.57 10.55 5.67
CA ARG A 21 -6.41 11.75 5.38
C ARG A 21 -6.83 12.48 6.65
N GLU A 22 -7.21 11.75 7.70
CA GLU A 22 -7.57 12.36 8.98
C GLU A 22 -6.35 12.97 9.67
N ASN A 23 -5.20 12.28 9.67
CA ASN A 23 -3.96 12.82 10.22
C ASN A 23 -3.52 14.11 9.48
N ARG A 24 -3.60 14.10 8.14
CA ARG A 24 -3.31 15.26 7.30
C ARG A 24 -4.15 16.49 7.66
N ARG A 25 -5.40 16.33 8.12
CA ARG A 25 -6.27 17.47 8.49
C ARG A 25 -5.77 18.21 9.73
N ALA A 26 -5.02 17.54 10.60
CA ALA A 26 -4.44 18.14 11.79
C ALA A 26 -3.13 18.90 11.51
N CYS A 27 -2.51 18.71 10.33
CA CYS A 27 -1.25 19.36 9.98
C CYS A 27 -1.39 20.87 9.77
N THR A 28 -0.47 21.64 10.36
CA THR A 28 -0.45 23.10 10.25
C THR A 28 0.47 23.59 9.15
N THR A 29 1.52 22.83 8.81
CA THR A 29 2.47 23.20 7.75
C THR A 29 2.13 22.58 6.39
N ASP A 30 2.43 23.31 5.31
CA ASP A 30 2.28 22.82 3.94
C ASP A 30 3.22 21.66 3.64
N HIS A 31 4.41 21.66 4.25
CA HIS A 31 5.36 20.57 4.10
C HIS A 31 4.79 19.26 4.66
N ALA A 32 4.30 19.24 5.91
CA ALA A 32 3.69 18.04 6.49
C ALA A 32 2.52 17.52 5.63
N ARG A 33 1.69 18.43 5.10
CA ARG A 33 0.60 18.06 4.17
C ARG A 33 1.12 17.40 2.90
N ARG A 34 2.24 17.87 2.32
CA ARG A 34 2.86 17.26 1.13
C ARG A 34 3.35 15.83 1.40
N VAL A 35 3.94 15.57 2.57
CA VAL A 35 4.37 14.20 2.95
C VAL A 35 3.16 13.25 3.00
N HIS A 36 2.07 13.70 3.62
CA HIS A 36 0.82 12.94 3.66
C HIS A 36 0.25 12.71 2.26
N ASP A 37 0.23 13.76 1.43
CA ASP A 37 -0.27 13.65 0.06
C ASP A 37 0.54 12.65 -0.76
N ALA A 38 1.86 12.60 -0.58
CA ALA A 38 2.71 11.63 -1.25
C ALA A 38 2.44 10.19 -0.78
N LEU A 39 2.27 9.96 0.52
CA LEU A 39 1.84 8.65 1.04
C LEU A 39 0.47 8.26 0.48
N LEU A 40 -0.48 9.19 0.41
CA LEU A 40 -1.80 8.94 -0.18
C LEU A 40 -1.73 8.57 -1.65
N VAL A 41 -0.82 9.18 -2.42
CA VAL A 41 -0.57 8.79 -3.82
C VAL A 41 -0.08 7.34 -3.88
N LYS A 42 0.88 6.95 -3.03
CA LYS A 42 1.38 5.57 -3.00
C LYS A 42 0.33 4.55 -2.60
N LEU A 43 -0.49 4.86 -1.59
CA LEU A 43 -1.60 3.98 -1.20
C LEU A 43 -2.63 3.82 -2.31
N LYS A 44 -2.92 4.88 -3.09
CA LYS A 44 -3.80 4.81 -4.26
C LYS A 44 -3.21 3.99 -5.41
N GLU A 45 -1.91 4.15 -5.69
CA GLU A 45 -1.19 3.33 -6.67
C GLU A 45 -1.27 1.84 -6.29
N MET A 46 -1.04 1.53 -5.01
CA MET A 46 -1.16 0.17 -4.47
C MET A 46 -2.59 -0.36 -4.62
N ALA A 47 -3.58 0.43 -4.22
CA ALA A 47 -4.99 0.09 -4.33
C ALA A 47 -5.41 -0.21 -5.77
N ALA A 48 -4.98 0.61 -6.73
CA ALA A 48 -5.25 0.38 -8.15
C ALA A 48 -4.61 -0.93 -8.65
N GLY A 49 -3.37 -1.22 -8.27
CA GLY A 49 -2.71 -2.49 -8.60
C GLY A 49 -3.44 -3.71 -8.03
N LEU A 50 -3.93 -3.60 -6.79
CA LEU A 50 -4.74 -4.65 -6.15
C LEU A 50 -6.09 -4.84 -6.85
N ASP A 51 -6.75 -3.75 -7.26
CA ASP A 51 -8.03 -3.81 -7.99
C ASP A 51 -7.86 -4.52 -9.34
N GLU A 52 -6.74 -4.30 -10.04
CA GLU A 52 -6.42 -5.04 -11.26
C GLU A 52 -6.18 -6.53 -10.99
N ILE A 53 -5.41 -6.87 -9.94
CA ILE A 53 -5.16 -8.27 -9.57
C ILE A 53 -6.46 -8.97 -9.21
N MET A 54 -7.36 -8.33 -8.46
CA MET A 54 -8.66 -8.92 -8.14
C MET A 54 -9.44 -9.27 -9.41
N LYS A 55 -9.41 -8.42 -10.45
CA LYS A 55 -10.04 -8.73 -11.74
C LYS A 55 -9.41 -9.96 -12.40
N TYR A 56 -8.08 -10.08 -12.37
CA TYR A 56 -7.38 -11.25 -12.91
C TYR A 56 -7.68 -12.52 -12.11
N GLU A 57 -7.62 -12.47 -10.78
CA GLU A 57 -7.97 -13.59 -9.90
C GLU A 57 -9.40 -14.07 -10.14
N MET A 58 -10.37 -13.15 -10.26
CA MET A 58 -11.75 -13.52 -10.57
C MET A 58 -11.89 -14.26 -11.92
N ARG A 59 -11.15 -13.84 -12.95
CA ARG A 59 -11.14 -14.54 -14.25
C ARG A 59 -10.53 -15.93 -14.14
N LEU A 60 -9.43 -16.07 -13.40
CA LEU A 60 -8.75 -17.35 -13.19
C LEU A 60 -9.60 -18.31 -12.35
N ILE A 61 -10.30 -17.81 -11.32
CA ILE A 61 -11.26 -18.61 -10.55
C ILE A 61 -12.38 -19.15 -11.44
N GLU A 62 -12.89 -18.33 -12.37
CA GLU A 62 -13.92 -18.79 -13.31
C GLU A 62 -13.37 -19.81 -14.31
N ALA A 63 -12.17 -19.60 -14.85
CA ALA A 63 -11.47 -20.57 -15.68
C ALA A 63 -11.26 -21.92 -14.96
N HIS A 64 -10.86 -21.88 -13.69
CA HIS A 64 -10.71 -23.08 -12.87
C HIS A 64 -12.03 -23.83 -12.69
N ARG A 65 -13.13 -23.11 -12.45
CA ARG A 65 -14.49 -23.71 -12.38
C ARG A 65 -14.89 -24.42 -13.67
N LEU A 66 -14.38 -23.95 -14.81
CA LEU A 66 -14.57 -24.58 -16.12
C LEU A 66 -13.58 -25.73 -16.40
N GLY A 67 -12.77 -26.12 -15.41
CA GLY A 67 -11.84 -27.25 -15.49
C GLY A 67 -10.47 -26.91 -16.07
N GLN A 68 -10.13 -25.63 -16.19
CA GLN A 68 -8.79 -25.20 -16.60
C GLN A 68 -7.80 -25.28 -15.42
N ASP A 69 -6.57 -25.68 -15.71
CA ASP A 69 -5.46 -25.60 -14.77
C ASP A 69 -4.88 -24.18 -14.77
N VAL A 70 -4.93 -23.50 -13.63
CA VAL A 70 -4.60 -22.07 -13.48
C VAL A 70 -3.80 -21.80 -12.19
N GLU A 71 -3.38 -22.84 -11.46
CA GLU A 71 -2.77 -22.68 -10.14
C GLU A 71 -1.46 -21.86 -10.25
N PHE A 72 -0.65 -22.16 -11.27
CA PHE A 72 0.56 -21.40 -11.58
C PHE A 72 0.27 -19.93 -11.90
N ASP A 73 -0.76 -19.64 -12.70
CA ASP A 73 -1.11 -18.26 -13.10
C ASP A 73 -1.56 -17.43 -11.90
N LEU A 74 -2.35 -18.02 -10.99
CA LEU A 74 -2.79 -17.38 -9.75
C LEU A 74 -1.60 -17.01 -8.86
N ASP A 75 -0.64 -17.92 -8.71
CA ASP A 75 0.56 -17.66 -7.91
C ASP A 75 1.48 -16.63 -8.58
N PHE A 76 1.62 -16.69 -9.90
CA PHE A 76 2.46 -15.78 -10.67
C PHE A 76 1.97 -14.32 -10.56
N VAL A 77 0.67 -14.07 -10.68
CA VAL A 77 0.10 -12.72 -10.57
C VAL A 77 0.36 -12.11 -9.18
N LYS A 78 0.18 -12.91 -8.12
CA LYS A 78 0.45 -12.46 -6.73
C LYS A 78 1.93 -12.18 -6.50
N PHE A 79 2.79 -13.04 -7.04
CA PHE A 79 4.24 -12.87 -6.95
C PHE A 79 4.70 -11.57 -7.60
N PHE A 80 4.21 -11.26 -8.80
CA PHE A 80 4.61 -10.06 -9.52
C PHE A 80 4.18 -8.77 -8.81
N PHE A 81 3.00 -8.76 -8.20
CA PHE A 81 2.60 -7.63 -7.34
C PHE A 81 3.54 -7.48 -6.15
N GLY A 82 3.88 -8.60 -5.50
CA GLY A 82 4.76 -8.59 -4.34
C GLY A 82 6.14 -8.02 -4.64
N LEU A 83 6.70 -8.28 -5.82
CA LEU A 83 7.99 -7.71 -6.23
C LEU A 83 8.01 -6.18 -6.28
N ASN A 84 6.87 -5.54 -6.56
CA ASN A 84 6.79 -4.09 -6.71
C ASN A 84 6.53 -3.36 -5.38
N TRP A 85 6.01 -4.06 -4.37
CA TRP A 85 5.51 -3.45 -3.13
C TRP A 85 6.16 -3.98 -1.86
N PHE A 86 6.77 -5.17 -1.89
CA PHE A 86 7.33 -5.82 -0.70
C PHE A 86 8.85 -5.99 -0.83
N GLY A 87 9.54 -5.86 0.30
CA GLY A 87 10.97 -6.16 0.41
C GLY A 87 11.91 -5.04 -0.05
N VAL A 88 11.39 -3.89 -0.48
CA VAL A 88 12.17 -2.69 -0.81
C VAL A 88 11.53 -1.44 -0.20
N PRO A 89 12.33 -0.53 0.39
CA PRO A 89 11.84 0.77 0.83
C PRO A 89 11.31 1.61 -0.32
N ILE A 90 10.12 2.18 -0.15
CA ILE A 90 9.47 3.07 -1.12
C ILE A 90 9.56 4.51 -0.59
N PRO A 91 10.36 5.38 -1.23
CA PRO A 91 10.45 6.77 -0.80
C PRO A 91 9.15 7.50 -1.12
N ILE A 92 8.63 8.24 -0.13
CA ILE A 92 7.47 9.13 -0.29
C ILE A 92 7.88 10.60 -0.42
N MET A 93 9.12 10.98 -0.12
CA MET A 93 9.65 12.33 -0.33
C MET A 93 11.19 12.32 -0.28
N ASP A 94 11.84 13.30 -0.93
CA ASP A 94 13.27 13.60 -0.81
C ASP A 94 13.50 14.68 0.27
N ALA A 95 14.44 14.46 1.21
CA ALA A 95 14.82 15.40 2.25
C ALA A 95 15.49 16.65 1.67
N ALA A 96 14.69 17.65 1.34
CA ALA A 96 15.20 19.01 1.13
C ALA A 96 14.92 19.93 2.32
N GLU A 97 13.93 19.62 3.18
CA GLU A 97 13.52 20.52 4.27
C GLU A 97 13.40 19.75 5.61
N PRO A 98 14.11 20.19 6.67
CA PRO A 98 13.97 19.59 8.00
C PRO A 98 12.61 19.95 8.60
N VAL A 99 11.90 18.93 9.10
CA VAL A 99 10.59 19.05 9.75
C VAL A 99 10.76 18.96 11.26
N SER A 100 9.90 19.65 12.03
CA SER A 100 9.78 19.31 13.44
C SER A 100 9.23 17.89 13.56
N SER A 101 9.85 17.07 14.41
CA SER A 101 9.45 15.66 14.59
C SER A 101 7.97 15.51 14.95
N ASP A 102 7.41 16.51 15.64
CA ASP A 102 6.10 16.45 16.27
C ASP A 102 4.94 16.46 15.25
N GLU A 103 5.06 17.15 14.11
CA GLU A 103 4.00 17.21 13.10
C GLU A 103 3.88 15.93 12.25
N LEU A 104 4.95 15.12 12.22
CA LEU A 104 4.98 13.86 11.48
C LEU A 104 4.84 12.64 12.39
N GLU A 105 4.74 12.81 13.70
CA GLU A 105 4.72 11.70 14.64
C GLU A 105 3.55 10.75 14.37
N GLY A 106 2.34 11.31 14.21
CA GLY A 106 1.16 10.52 13.84
C GLY A 106 1.29 9.83 12.47
N LEU A 107 2.02 10.43 11.52
CA LEU A 107 2.28 9.81 10.23
C LEU A 107 3.27 8.65 10.33
N LYS A 108 4.32 8.79 11.16
CA LYS A 108 5.29 7.71 11.41
C LYS A 108 4.60 6.50 12.03
N GLU A 109 3.72 6.70 13.01
CA GLU A 109 2.93 5.62 13.60
C GLU A 109 2.08 4.89 12.54
N ILE A 110 1.50 5.63 11.59
CA ILE A 110 0.74 5.03 10.48
C ILE A 110 1.69 4.23 9.55
N ILE A 111 2.87 4.75 9.23
CA ILE A 111 3.87 4.06 8.39
C ILE A 111 4.35 2.76 9.06
N GLU A 112 4.65 2.79 10.36
CA GLU A 112 5.04 1.60 11.13
C GLU A 112 3.93 0.54 11.14
N ARG A 113 2.67 0.99 11.27
CA ARG A 113 1.52 0.09 11.17
C ARG A 113 1.38 -0.50 9.78
N ILE A 114 1.57 0.29 8.72
CA ILE A 114 1.60 -0.19 7.35
C ILE A 114 2.65 -1.30 7.17
N GLU A 115 3.87 -1.08 7.63
CA GLU A 115 4.95 -2.07 7.57
C GLU A 115 4.57 -3.36 8.30
N ARG A 116 4.10 -3.25 9.54
CA ARG A 116 3.74 -4.42 10.34
C ARG A 116 2.53 -5.18 9.78
N GLU A 117 1.55 -4.46 9.24
CA GLU A 117 0.23 -5.02 8.93
C GLU A 117 0.04 -5.46 7.49
N ILE A 118 0.76 -4.85 6.56
CA ILE A 118 0.72 -5.12 5.13
C ILE A 118 2.09 -5.27 4.47
N CYS A 119 3.18 -5.23 5.25
CA CYS A 119 4.56 -5.52 4.80
C CYS A 119 5.11 -4.57 3.73
N VAL A 120 4.55 -3.36 3.63
CA VAL A 120 5.07 -2.29 2.75
C VAL A 120 5.91 -1.33 3.57
N ILE A 121 7.11 -1.01 3.11
CA ILE A 121 8.05 -0.15 3.83
C ILE A 121 8.06 1.21 3.12
N PHE A 122 7.47 2.24 3.73
CA PHE A 122 7.57 3.62 3.23
C PHE A 122 8.66 4.37 3.98
N THR A 123 9.46 5.15 3.26
CA THR A 123 10.52 5.98 3.86
C THR A 123 10.32 7.44 3.53
N ILE A 124 10.50 8.29 4.52
CA ILE A 124 10.66 9.73 4.36
C ILE A 124 12.18 9.92 4.28
N ALA A 125 12.70 10.13 3.06
CA ALA A 125 14.13 10.35 2.87
C ALA A 125 14.50 11.75 3.30
#